data_AF-A0A7J4YHX4-F1
#
_entry.id   AF-A0A7J4YHX4-F1
#
_cell.length_a   1.000
_cell.length_b   1.000
_cell.length_c   1.000
_cell.angle_alpha   90.00
_cell.angle_beta   90.00
_cell.angle_gamma   90.00
#
_symmetry.space_group_name_H-M   'P 1'
#
loop_
_entity.id
_entity.type
_entity.pdbx_description
1 polymer ?
#
loop_
_entity_poly.entity_id
_entity_poly.type
_entity_poly.pdbx_seq_one_letter_code
_entity_poly.pdbx_strand_id
1 'polypeptide(L)'
;MKKKIFIVSKIYDTERMTDEDIRIAVQADIDKLIKREGVVEFEIIRQAKEIDLVFYRGLEYPDNKLQQGLMADADGYLACGIGLDGFRLPKMWGELPFGCSYFFEQAVFKESYKESAVELGASLIKDLELEVGKEALVLKLKWG
;
A
#
# COMPACT_ATOMS: atom_id res chain seq x y z
N MET A 1 -0.26 -19.85 -2.28
CA MET A 1 -1.03 -19.31 -1.13
C MET A 1 -2.30 -18.66 -1.68
N LYS A 2 -3.50 -19.05 -1.19
CA LYS A 2 -4.79 -18.51 -1.64
C LYS A 2 -5.23 -17.40 -0.68
N LYS A 3 -5.19 -16.14 -1.11
CA LYS A 3 -5.48 -14.98 -0.26
C LYS A 3 -6.24 -13.93 -1.06
N LYS A 4 -7.07 -13.19 -0.34
CA LYS A 4 -7.62 -11.92 -0.81
C LYS A 4 -6.75 -10.81 -0.25
N ILE A 5 -6.22 -9.94 -1.10
CA ILE A 5 -5.29 -8.88 -0.71
C ILE A 5 -5.88 -7.51 -1.07
N PHE A 6 -5.72 -6.53 -0.17
CA PHE A 6 -6.17 -5.17 -0.37
C PHE A 6 -5.04 -4.33 -0.99
N ILE A 7 -5.26 -3.76 -2.16
CA ILE A 7 -4.25 -2.94 -2.85
C ILE A 7 -5.00 -1.82 -3.56
N VAL A 8 -4.57 -0.57 -3.37
CA VAL A 8 -5.07 0.60 -4.12
C VAL A 8 -6.60 0.58 -4.31
N SER A 9 -7.34 0.77 -3.22
CA SER A 9 -8.82 0.79 -3.15
C SER A 9 -9.58 -0.52 -3.40
N LYS A 10 -8.91 -1.62 -3.82
CA LYS A 10 -9.58 -2.85 -4.28
C LYS A 10 -9.10 -4.11 -3.58
N ILE A 11 -9.93 -5.16 -3.63
CA ILE A 11 -9.59 -6.51 -3.17
C ILE A 11 -9.31 -7.42 -4.37
N TYR A 12 -8.16 -8.06 -4.36
CA TYR A 12 -7.74 -9.03 -5.37
C TYR A 12 -7.68 -10.44 -4.80
N ASP A 13 -8.29 -11.40 -5.48
CA ASP A 13 -8.29 -12.81 -5.08
C ASP A 13 -7.18 -13.57 -5.81
N THR A 14 -6.11 -13.92 -5.09
CA THR A 14 -4.93 -14.60 -5.66
C THR A 14 -5.18 -16.06 -6.02
N GLU A 15 -6.37 -16.60 -5.74
CA GLU A 15 -6.80 -17.90 -6.27
C GLU A 15 -7.40 -17.76 -7.68
N ARG A 16 -7.92 -16.58 -8.02
CA ARG A 16 -8.67 -16.33 -9.27
C ARG A 16 -7.90 -15.51 -10.29
N MET A 17 -6.95 -14.71 -9.83
CA MET A 17 -6.14 -13.83 -10.66
C MET A 17 -4.67 -14.19 -10.55
N THR A 18 -3.94 -14.11 -11.66
CA THR A 18 -2.49 -14.24 -11.65
C THR A 18 -1.84 -12.96 -11.09
N ASP A 19 -0.59 -13.06 -10.65
CA ASP A 19 0.16 -11.88 -10.19
C ASP A 19 0.28 -10.82 -11.29
N GLU A 20 0.38 -11.26 -12.55
CA GLU A 20 0.42 -10.37 -13.71
C GLU A 20 -0.89 -9.60 -13.89
N ASP A 21 -2.04 -10.29 -13.80
CA ASP A 21 -3.36 -9.64 -13.92
C ASP A 21 -3.57 -8.60 -12.82
N ILE A 22 -3.16 -8.94 -11.59
CA ILE A 22 -3.25 -8.02 -10.45
C ILE A 22 -2.30 -6.84 -10.68
N ARG A 23 -1.06 -7.07 -11.11
CA ARG A 23 -0.07 -6.02 -11.37
C ARG A 23 -0.57 -5.02 -12.41
N ILE A 24 -1.07 -5.50 -13.55
CA ILE A 24 -1.62 -4.64 -14.61
C ILE A 24 -2.79 -3.80 -14.08
N ALA A 25 -3.71 -4.42 -13.34
CA ALA A 25 -4.87 -3.72 -12.79
C ALA A 25 -4.46 -2.65 -11.77
N VAL A 26 -3.57 -2.99 -10.84
CA VAL A 26 -3.06 -2.07 -9.82
C VAL A 26 -2.27 -0.92 -10.46
N GLN A 27 -1.44 -1.20 -11.46
CA GLN A 27 -0.67 -0.16 -12.16
C GLN A 27 -1.60 0.87 -12.81
N ALA A 28 -2.65 0.42 -13.50
CA ALA A 28 -3.63 1.33 -14.10
C ALA A 28 -4.36 2.19 -13.05
N ASP A 29 -4.66 1.63 -11.89
CA ASP A 29 -5.27 2.35 -10.77
C ASP A 29 -4.30 3.39 -10.16
N ILE A 30 -3.02 3.05 -10.04
CA ILE A 30 -1.96 3.96 -9.57
C ILE A 30 -1.79 5.11 -10.55
N ASP A 31 -1.63 4.84 -11.86
CA ASP A 31 -1.45 5.86 -12.89
C ASP A 31 -2.64 6.84 -12.91
N LYS A 32 -3.86 6.31 -12.71
CA LYS A 32 -5.09 7.10 -12.57
C LYS A 32 -5.09 7.94 -11.29
N LEU A 33 -4.70 7.36 -10.15
CA LEU A 33 -4.65 8.04 -8.85
C LEU A 33 -3.69 9.24 -8.89
N ILE A 34 -2.48 9.04 -9.41
CA ILE A 34 -1.45 10.09 -9.47
C ILE A 34 -1.57 10.96 -10.73
N LYS A 35 -2.52 10.64 -11.62
CA LYS A 35 -2.79 11.33 -12.89
C LYS A 35 -1.57 11.42 -13.80
N ARG A 36 -0.73 10.40 -13.79
CA ARG A 36 0.51 10.33 -14.56
C ARG A 36 0.97 8.90 -14.74
N GLU A 37 1.16 8.48 -15.98
CA GLU A 37 1.59 7.12 -16.32
C GLU A 37 3.10 6.93 -16.09
N GLY A 38 3.48 5.74 -15.61
CA GLY A 38 4.87 5.28 -15.58
C GLY A 38 5.79 6.03 -14.60
N VAL A 39 5.23 6.73 -13.62
CA VAL A 39 6.02 7.38 -12.55
C VAL A 39 6.23 6.44 -11.38
N VAL A 40 5.16 5.78 -10.95
CA VAL A 40 5.24 4.76 -9.91
C VAL A 40 5.21 3.41 -10.60
N GLU A 41 6.18 2.55 -10.31
CA GLU A 41 6.18 1.16 -10.79
C GLU A 41 5.73 0.24 -9.66
N PHE A 42 4.82 -0.66 -9.95
CA PHE A 42 4.28 -1.61 -9.00
C PHE A 42 4.71 -3.05 -9.30
N GLU A 43 5.18 -3.75 -8.27
CA GLU A 43 5.55 -5.16 -8.35
C GLU A 43 4.92 -5.99 -7.22
N ILE A 44 4.68 -7.27 -7.54
CA ILE A 44 4.27 -8.29 -6.58
C ILE A 44 5.39 -9.32 -6.53
N ILE A 45 6.02 -9.47 -5.37
CA ILE A 45 7.01 -10.53 -5.13
C ILE A 45 6.37 -11.57 -4.25
N ARG A 46 6.14 -12.76 -4.82
CA ARG A 46 5.47 -13.85 -4.11
C ARG A 46 6.49 -14.81 -3.51
N GLN A 47 6.36 -15.01 -2.21
CA GLN A 47 7.13 -16.01 -1.47
C GLN A 47 6.21 -17.12 -0.94
N ALA A 48 6.79 -18.14 -0.29
CA ALA A 48 6.04 -19.31 0.16
C ALA A 48 4.91 -18.96 1.16
N LYS A 49 5.13 -17.96 2.03
CA LYS A 49 4.23 -17.57 3.12
C LYS A 49 3.90 -16.07 3.19
N GLU A 50 4.54 -15.28 2.33
CA GLU A 50 4.38 -13.83 2.28
C GLU A 50 4.24 -13.34 0.84
N ILE A 51 3.62 -12.18 0.70
CA ILE A 51 3.55 -11.42 -0.56
C ILE A 51 4.08 -10.03 -0.25
N ASP A 52 5.08 -9.61 -1.01
CA ASP A 52 5.61 -8.26 -0.93
C ASP A 52 4.96 -7.43 -2.03
N LEU A 53 4.39 -6.29 -1.65
CA LEU A 53 3.84 -5.29 -2.55
C LEU A 53 4.83 -4.15 -2.60
N VAL A 54 5.48 -3.97 -3.75
CA VAL A 54 6.55 -2.99 -3.93
C VAL A 54 6.04 -1.85 -4.78
N PHE A 55 6.19 -0.63 -4.28
CA PHE A 55 5.85 0.61 -4.97
C PHE A 55 7.12 1.43 -5.14
N TYR A 56 7.72 1.40 -6.33
CA TYR A 56 8.85 2.27 -6.68
C TYR A 56 8.29 3.64 -7.05
N ARG A 57 8.68 4.69 -6.33
CA ARG A 57 8.03 6.01 -6.41
C ARG A 57 8.42 6.83 -7.64
N GLY A 58 9.48 6.43 -8.36
CA GLY A 58 10.11 7.23 -9.42
C GLY A 58 10.82 8.49 -8.92
N LEU A 59 11.07 8.58 -7.60
CA LEU A 59 11.79 9.66 -6.92
C LEU A 59 12.41 9.15 -5.62
N GLU A 60 13.38 9.90 -5.10
CA GLU A 60 14.02 9.59 -3.82
C GLU A 60 13.53 10.49 -2.68
N TYR A 61 13.16 9.89 -1.55
CA TYR A 61 12.98 10.60 -0.29
C TYR A 61 14.31 10.84 0.44
N PRO A 62 14.51 12.00 1.08
CA PRO A 62 15.73 12.29 1.83
C PRO A 62 15.85 11.45 3.11
N ASP A 63 17.06 10.99 3.41
CA ASP A 63 17.38 10.06 4.53
C ASP A 63 16.84 10.49 5.89
N ASN A 64 16.92 11.79 6.18
CA ASN A 64 16.59 12.34 7.50
C ASN A 64 15.11 12.19 7.89
N LYS A 65 14.23 11.84 6.94
CA LYS A 65 12.80 11.67 7.19
C LYS A 65 12.35 10.21 7.36
N LEU A 66 13.21 9.23 7.08
CA LEU A 66 12.86 7.81 7.03
C LEU A 66 13.27 7.01 8.28
N GLN A 67 14.26 7.50 9.04
CA GLN A 67 14.97 6.70 10.05
C GLN A 67 14.27 6.54 11.42
N GLN A 68 13.03 7.04 11.58
CA GLN A 68 12.37 7.12 12.89
C GLN A 68 11.09 6.29 13.02
N GLY A 69 10.91 5.25 12.19
CA GLY A 69 9.65 4.49 12.17
C GLY A 69 8.46 5.35 11.69
N LEU A 70 8.76 6.42 10.96
CA LEU A 70 7.79 7.29 10.30
C LEU A 70 7.66 6.92 8.83
N MET A 71 6.55 7.31 8.22
CA MET A 71 6.34 7.26 6.78
C MET A 71 5.64 8.53 6.31
N ALA A 72 5.84 8.90 5.05
CA ALA A 72 5.09 9.99 4.44
C ALA A 72 3.62 9.59 4.24
N ASP A 73 2.71 10.53 4.43
CA ASP A 73 1.29 10.36 4.09
C ASP A 73 1.09 9.90 2.65
N ALA A 74 1.85 10.47 1.70
CA ALA A 74 1.81 10.08 0.28
C ALA A 74 1.97 8.57 0.05
N ASP A 75 2.84 7.89 0.81
CA ASP A 75 3.03 6.43 0.74
C ASP A 75 1.78 5.67 1.20
N GLY A 76 1.16 6.14 2.29
CA GLY A 76 -0.08 5.55 2.80
C GLY A 76 -1.24 5.75 1.82
N TYR A 77 -1.38 6.96 1.27
CA TYR A 77 -2.39 7.29 0.28
C TYR A 77 -2.24 6.46 -0.99
N LEU A 78 -1.00 6.30 -1.47
CA LEU A 78 -0.68 5.46 -2.61
C LEU A 78 -1.05 3.99 -2.35
N ALA A 79 -0.50 3.38 -1.29
CA ALA A 79 -0.72 1.96 -1.00
C ALA A 79 -2.21 1.61 -0.79
N CYS A 80 -2.98 2.54 -0.20
CA CYS A 80 -4.41 2.36 0.05
C CYS A 80 -5.31 2.82 -1.09
N GLY A 81 -4.81 3.59 -2.07
CA GLY A 81 -5.61 4.16 -3.15
C GLY A 81 -6.57 5.27 -2.69
N ILE A 82 -6.21 6.01 -1.64
CA ILE A 82 -7.08 7.04 -1.08
C ILE A 82 -7.28 8.17 -2.10
N GLY A 83 -8.55 8.51 -2.37
CA GLY A 83 -8.92 9.50 -3.36
C GLY A 83 -9.15 8.96 -4.77
N LEU A 84 -8.75 7.71 -5.07
CA LEU A 84 -9.06 7.07 -6.35
C LEU A 84 -10.58 6.91 -6.48
N ASP A 85 -11.18 7.59 -7.44
CA ASP A 85 -12.64 7.63 -7.63
C ASP A 85 -13.42 7.99 -6.33
N GLY A 86 -12.81 8.82 -5.47
CA GLY A 86 -13.40 9.20 -4.19
C GLY A 86 -13.31 8.15 -3.09
N PHE A 87 -12.52 7.08 -3.29
CA PHE A 87 -12.28 6.04 -2.29
C PHE A 87 -11.75 6.63 -0.98
N ARG A 88 -12.29 6.13 0.14
CA ARG A 88 -11.85 6.44 1.49
C ARG A 88 -11.57 5.15 2.23
N LEU A 89 -10.49 5.16 3.00
CA LEU A 89 -10.10 4.03 3.81
C LEU A 89 -11.09 3.87 4.99
N PRO A 90 -11.66 2.67 5.26
CA PRO A 90 -12.64 2.49 6.34
C PRO A 90 -12.12 2.85 7.72
N LYS A 91 -10.87 2.45 8.03
CA LYS A 91 -10.15 2.82 9.24
C LYS A 91 -9.00 3.73 8.85
N MET A 92 -9.31 5.02 8.70
CA MET A 92 -8.32 6.04 8.37
C MET A 92 -7.42 6.32 9.57
N TRP A 93 -6.11 6.41 9.34
CA TRP A 93 -5.21 6.97 10.36
C TRP A 93 -5.54 8.44 10.60
N GLY A 94 -5.15 9.00 11.74
CA GLY A 94 -5.49 10.39 12.08
C GLY A 94 -4.99 11.37 11.01
N GLU A 95 -5.93 11.93 10.23
CA GLU A 95 -5.63 13.00 9.26
C GLU A 95 -5.39 14.31 10.02
N LEU A 96 -4.34 15.04 9.64
CA LEU A 96 -4.19 16.41 10.10
C LEU A 96 -5.27 17.29 9.45
N PRO A 97 -5.89 18.22 10.21
CA PRO A 97 -6.69 19.26 9.58
C PRO A 97 -5.78 20.05 8.64
N PHE A 98 -6.26 20.29 7.43
CA PHE A 98 -5.57 20.95 6.30
C PHE A 98 -4.59 20.03 5.55
N GLY A 99 -4.77 19.93 4.22
CA GLY A 99 -4.06 19.03 3.29
C GLY A 99 -2.58 19.33 3.08
N CYS A 100 -1.83 19.38 4.18
CA CYS A 100 -0.37 19.45 4.19
C CYS A 100 0.21 18.05 4.23
N SER A 101 1.24 17.79 3.42
CA SER A 101 2.00 16.54 3.55
C SER A 101 2.62 16.43 4.94
N TYR A 102 2.52 15.25 5.54
CA TYR A 102 3.02 14.99 6.88
C TYR A 102 3.64 13.60 7.00
N PHE A 103 4.35 13.40 8.09
CA PHE A 103 4.90 12.11 8.48
C PHE A 103 4.10 11.59 9.66
N PHE A 104 3.85 10.28 9.66
CA PHE A 104 3.14 9.61 10.73
C PHE A 104 3.75 8.25 10.99
N GLU A 105 3.43 7.67 12.15
CA GLU A 105 4.02 6.43 12.59
C GLU A 105 3.61 5.26 11.68
N GLN A 106 4.60 4.49 11.24
CA GLN A 106 4.38 3.26 10.48
C GLN A 106 3.52 2.26 11.28
N ALA A 107 3.58 2.28 12.61
CA ALA A 107 2.73 1.46 13.46
C ALA A 107 1.23 1.77 13.26
N VAL A 108 0.88 3.06 13.24
CA VAL A 108 -0.50 3.54 13.02
C VAL A 108 -0.98 3.19 11.61
N PHE A 109 -0.11 3.34 10.60
CA PHE A 109 -0.43 2.88 9.24
C PHE A 109 -0.74 1.38 9.20
N LYS A 110 0.13 0.56 9.80
CA LYS A 110 0.00 -0.89 9.77
C LYS A 110 -1.30 -1.37 10.42
N GLU A 111 -1.70 -0.75 11.52
CA GLU A 111 -2.98 -1.03 12.18
C GLU A 111 -4.16 -0.64 11.26
N SER A 112 -4.18 0.62 10.81
CA SER A 112 -5.21 1.16 9.92
C SER A 112 -5.40 0.33 8.65
N TYR A 113 -4.30 -0.06 8.00
CA TYR A 113 -4.31 -0.88 6.80
C TYR A 113 -4.87 -2.28 7.07
N LYS A 114 -4.41 -2.97 8.14
CA LYS A 114 -4.88 -4.33 8.46
C LYS A 114 -6.36 -4.36 8.79
N GLU A 115 -6.85 -3.42 9.60
CA GLU A 115 -8.27 -3.36 9.95
C GLU A 115 -9.14 -3.04 8.73
N SER A 116 -8.72 -2.07 7.93
CA SER A 116 -9.41 -1.71 6.69
C SER A 116 -9.43 -2.85 5.68
N ALA A 117 -8.31 -3.56 5.51
CA ALA A 117 -8.24 -4.71 4.62
C ALA A 117 -9.26 -5.77 5.02
N VAL A 118 -9.39 -6.09 6.31
CA VAL A 118 -10.40 -7.04 6.81
C VAL A 118 -11.81 -6.51 6.56
N GLU A 119 -12.09 -5.23 6.85
CA GLU A 119 -13.40 -4.62 6.64
C GLU A 119 -13.82 -4.62 5.16
N LEU A 120 -12.88 -4.44 4.25
CA LEU A 120 -13.08 -4.51 2.80
C LEU A 120 -13.21 -5.94 2.26
N GLY A 121 -12.97 -6.97 3.08
CA GLY A 121 -13.12 -8.37 2.71
C GLY A 121 -11.82 -9.06 2.26
N ALA A 122 -10.66 -8.49 2.57
CA ALA A 122 -9.36 -9.16 2.43
C ALA A 122 -9.20 -10.30 3.44
N SER A 123 -8.21 -11.16 3.20
CA SER A 123 -7.79 -12.17 4.17
C SER A 123 -7.08 -11.52 5.36
N LEU A 124 -7.41 -11.96 6.58
CA LEU A 124 -6.75 -11.50 7.81
C LEU A 124 -5.23 -11.67 7.71
N ILE A 125 -4.50 -10.56 7.71
CA ILE A 125 -3.03 -10.51 7.71
C ILE A 125 -2.56 -10.72 9.15
N LYS A 126 -1.67 -11.71 9.38
CA LYS A 126 -1.13 -11.97 10.73
C LYS A 126 -0.08 -10.94 11.11
N ASP A 127 0.82 -10.67 10.17
CA ASP A 127 1.87 -9.68 10.35
C ASP A 127 2.05 -8.86 9.07
N LEU A 128 2.31 -7.58 9.28
CA LEU A 128 2.54 -6.60 8.22
C LEU A 128 3.86 -5.92 8.55
N GLU A 129 4.89 -6.25 7.79
CA GLU A 129 6.15 -5.50 7.85
C GLU A 129 6.11 -4.40 6.79
N LEU A 130 6.77 -3.29 7.11
CA LEU A 130 6.85 -2.13 6.24
C LEU A 130 8.32 -1.77 6.09
N GLU A 131 8.79 -1.66 4.85
CA GLU A 131 10.10 -1.09 4.55
C GLU A 131 9.88 0.21 3.79
N VAL A 132 10.26 1.32 4.41
CA VAL A 132 10.16 2.65 3.81
C VAL A 132 11.56 3.06 3.39
N GLY A 133 11.95 2.66 2.18
CA GLY A 133 13.22 3.03 1.57
C GLY A 133 13.16 4.40 0.89
N LYS A 134 14.30 4.87 0.37
CA LYS A 134 14.38 6.13 -0.39
C LYS A 134 13.52 6.11 -1.64
N GLU A 135 13.63 5.04 -2.42
CA GLU A 135 13.02 4.91 -3.74
C GLU A 135 11.70 4.16 -3.70
N ALA A 136 11.57 3.18 -2.80
CA ALA A 136 10.41 2.31 -2.74
C ALA A 136 9.76 2.24 -1.36
N LEU A 137 8.46 1.95 -1.38
CA LEU A 137 7.69 1.45 -0.25
C LEU A 137 7.44 -0.04 -0.46
N VAL A 138 7.70 -0.86 0.55
CA VAL A 138 7.41 -2.29 0.52
C VAL A 138 6.46 -2.66 1.66
N LEU A 139 5.30 -3.22 1.32
CA LEU A 139 4.38 -3.84 2.29
C LEU A 139 4.55 -5.35 2.20
N LYS A 140 5.03 -5.98 3.27
CA LYS A 140 5.18 -7.45 3.34
C LYS A 140 4.00 -8.04 4.08
N LEU A 141 3.10 -8.67 3.34
CA LEU A 141 1.88 -9.27 3.87
C LEU A 141 2.15 -10.72 4.29
N LYS A 142 2.04 -11.04 5.59
CA LYS A 142 2.36 -12.37 6.13
C LYS A 142 1.14 -13.06 6.74
N TRP A 143 1.01 -14.37 6.48
CA TRP A 143 -0.14 -15.17 6.94
C TRP A 143 0.23 -16.39 7.81
N GLY A 144 1.51 -16.71 8.02
CA GLY A 144 1.97 -17.77 8.92
C GLY A 144 3.45 -18.07 8.76
#